data_AF-A0A1Y2E7Z4-F1
#
_entry.id   AF-A0A1Y2E7Z4-F1
#
_cell.length_a   1.000
_cell.length_b   1.000
_cell.length_c   1.000
_cell.angle_alpha   90.00
_cell.angle_beta   90.00
_cell.angle_gamma   90.00
#
_symmetry.space_group_name_H-M   'P 1'
#
loop_
_entity.id
_entity.type
_entity.pdbx_description
1 polymer ?
#
loop_
_entity_poly.entity_id
_entity_poly.type
_entity_poly.pdbx_seq_one_letter_code
_entity_poly.pdbx_strand_id
1 'polypeptide(L)'
;MVEDLMSFYTGDKPGQTPGLLPQPYYWWEGGAFFGAMIDYWYYTGDATYNKVTEDALLFQVGPFNDYMPPNQTLTEGNDDQGFWGMAAMTAAEYNFPNPSPDKPQWLALAQAVFNTQAARWDAQNCNGGLRWQIFQWNNGFNYKNSISQACFFNIAARLALYTGNSTYAGWAVKTWDWMVNVNFMQMSDSGAYYVYDGAHTDDNCTTIVKYQFSYNPSAFLLGAAAMYAYTDGLKQSSESDLWRDRVDGLLNGTDIFFYSDDGGPKVMFEVACEGVGLCDVDQQSFKAYLSRWMAATTKWAPWTYNTIKPLMESSAAAAAKQCTGGSNGRMCGLKWANNSGNWDGTIGVGQQMAAMEIVLANMIQKAEAPVTNSTGGTSVGDPSGGGSDIGRTDPMGSIVFAPITSRDQAGAIILTILVLGALLSAIAIMMMDETKPIRENWDSIKASLSVGAGAG
;
A
#
# COMPACT_ATOMS: atom_id res chain seq x y z
N MET A 1 4.26 7.55 -21.69
CA MET A 1 3.61 7.30 -20.38
C MET A 1 3.94 5.90 -19.87
N VAL A 2 3.29 4.82 -20.34
CA VAL A 2 3.61 3.46 -19.83
C VAL A 2 5.08 3.08 -20.03
N GLU A 3 5.66 3.34 -21.20
CA GLU A 3 7.09 3.10 -21.45
C GLU A 3 7.98 3.88 -20.47
N ASP A 4 7.61 5.12 -20.17
CA ASP A 4 8.38 5.98 -19.28
C ASP A 4 8.25 5.51 -17.82
N LEU A 5 7.07 5.06 -17.40
CA LEU A 5 6.86 4.41 -16.10
C LEU A 5 7.68 3.10 -16.00
N MET A 6 7.60 2.25 -17.00
CA MET A 6 8.35 0.99 -17.07
C MET A 6 9.87 1.19 -17.11
N SER A 7 10.35 2.36 -17.55
CA SER A 7 11.78 2.68 -17.54
C SER A 7 12.39 2.75 -16.14
N PHE A 8 11.57 2.97 -15.10
CA PHE A 8 12.01 2.93 -13.69
C PHE A 8 12.11 1.52 -13.14
N TYR A 9 11.45 0.55 -13.75
CA TYR A 9 11.47 -0.82 -13.29
C TYR A 9 12.74 -1.53 -13.74
N THR A 10 13.41 -2.17 -12.80
CA THR A 10 14.63 -2.95 -13.05
C THR A 10 14.56 -4.36 -12.51
N GLY A 11 13.46 -4.76 -11.85
CA GLY A 11 13.34 -6.05 -11.16
C GLY A 11 13.40 -7.27 -12.08
N ASP A 12 13.20 -7.09 -13.38
CA ASP A 12 13.34 -8.13 -14.42
C ASP A 12 14.77 -8.31 -14.95
N LYS A 13 15.71 -7.44 -14.55
CA LYS A 13 17.10 -7.52 -14.99
C LYS A 13 17.88 -8.58 -14.20
N PRO A 14 18.93 -9.19 -14.79
CA PRO A 14 19.77 -10.15 -14.08
C PRO A 14 20.32 -9.60 -12.75
N GLY A 15 20.15 -10.37 -11.68
CA GLY A 15 20.60 -10.01 -10.33
C GLY A 15 19.66 -9.06 -9.57
N GLN A 16 18.51 -8.70 -10.15
CA GLN A 16 17.47 -7.93 -9.48
C GLN A 16 16.33 -8.85 -9.01
N THR A 17 15.39 -8.27 -8.27
CA THR A 17 14.27 -8.99 -7.65
C THR A 17 12.96 -8.59 -8.32
N PRO A 18 12.25 -9.51 -9.00
CA PRO A 18 10.98 -9.19 -9.64
C PRO A 18 9.96 -8.62 -8.63
N GLY A 19 9.19 -7.62 -9.05
CA GLY A 19 8.22 -6.97 -8.17
C GLY A 19 8.78 -5.83 -7.31
N LEU A 20 10.10 -5.70 -7.18
CA LEU A 20 10.71 -4.58 -6.45
C LEU A 20 11.06 -3.43 -7.37
N LEU A 21 10.69 -2.23 -6.96
CA LEU A 21 11.19 -0.98 -7.51
C LEU A 21 12.54 -0.63 -6.86
N PRO A 22 13.42 0.10 -7.55
CA PRO A 22 14.67 0.57 -6.95
C PRO A 22 14.41 1.55 -5.81
N GLN A 23 15.41 1.79 -4.95
CA GLN A 23 15.32 2.88 -3.96
C GLN A 23 15.02 4.23 -4.65
N PRO A 24 14.21 5.11 -4.03
CA PRO A 24 13.73 5.08 -2.65
C PRO A 24 12.34 4.44 -2.45
N TYR A 25 11.79 3.75 -3.45
CA TYR A 25 10.43 3.24 -3.41
C TYR A 25 10.28 2.06 -2.44
N TYR A 26 9.22 2.07 -1.64
CA TYR A 26 8.91 1.01 -0.70
C TYR A 26 8.24 -0.19 -1.41
N TRP A 27 8.21 -1.32 -0.72
CA TRP A 27 7.73 -2.59 -1.29
C TRP A 27 6.28 -2.52 -1.79
N TRP A 28 5.40 -1.84 -1.08
CA TRP A 28 4.00 -1.69 -1.46
C TRP A 28 3.79 -0.95 -2.78
N GLU A 29 4.67 0.01 -3.10
CA GLU A 29 4.57 0.80 -4.34
C GLU A 29 4.85 -0.09 -5.56
N GLY A 30 5.60 -1.19 -5.39
CA GLY A 30 5.70 -2.27 -6.37
C GLY A 30 4.34 -2.92 -6.65
N GLY A 31 3.59 -3.26 -5.61
CA GLY A 31 2.23 -3.81 -5.75
C GLY A 31 1.29 -2.83 -6.45
N ALA A 32 1.38 -1.54 -6.09
CA ALA A 32 0.61 -0.49 -6.74
C ALA A 32 0.98 -0.28 -8.22
N PHE A 33 2.28 -0.33 -8.53
CA PHE A 33 2.84 -0.25 -9.88
C PHE A 33 2.33 -1.38 -10.77
N PHE A 34 2.39 -2.62 -10.29
CA PHE A 34 1.90 -3.77 -11.06
C PHE A 34 0.39 -3.84 -11.13
N GLY A 35 -0.32 -3.30 -10.14
CA GLY A 35 -1.74 -2.95 -10.28
C GLY A 35 -1.98 -2.04 -11.49
N ALA A 36 -1.21 -0.96 -11.63
CA ALA A 36 -1.35 -0.03 -12.76
C ALA A 36 -1.02 -0.67 -14.13
N MET A 37 -0.18 -1.71 -14.16
CA MET A 37 0.08 -2.47 -15.38
C MET A 37 -1.10 -3.37 -15.78
N ILE A 38 -1.83 -3.91 -14.79
CA ILE A 38 -3.10 -4.60 -15.04
C ILE A 38 -4.14 -3.63 -15.61
N ASP A 39 -4.24 -2.42 -15.04
CA ASP A 39 -5.11 -1.36 -15.56
C ASP A 39 -4.74 -0.98 -17.00
N TYR A 40 -3.45 -0.78 -17.27
CA TYR A 40 -2.94 -0.48 -18.62
C TYR A 40 -3.42 -1.52 -19.64
N TRP A 41 -3.22 -2.81 -19.36
CA TRP A 41 -3.67 -3.88 -20.22
C TRP A 41 -5.19 -3.87 -20.39
N TYR A 42 -5.94 -3.73 -19.30
CA TYR A 42 -7.40 -3.74 -19.31
C TYR A 42 -8.00 -2.59 -20.14
N TYR A 43 -7.44 -1.37 -20.05
CA TYR A 43 -7.96 -0.22 -20.80
C TYR A 43 -7.52 -0.20 -22.25
N THR A 44 -6.33 -0.70 -22.58
CA THR A 44 -5.73 -0.55 -23.92
C THR A 44 -5.77 -1.82 -24.76
N GLY A 45 -5.89 -2.98 -24.14
CA GLY A 45 -5.70 -4.29 -24.78
C GLY A 45 -4.25 -4.64 -25.10
N ASP A 46 -3.28 -3.77 -24.77
CA ASP A 46 -1.86 -4.03 -25.02
C ASP A 46 -1.28 -4.99 -23.97
N ALA A 47 -0.85 -6.16 -24.42
CA ALA A 47 -0.29 -7.22 -23.59
C ALA A 47 1.24 -7.14 -23.39
N THR A 48 1.90 -6.08 -23.87
CA THR A 48 3.38 -5.94 -23.86
C THR A 48 4.00 -6.19 -22.48
N TYR A 49 3.35 -5.75 -21.40
CA TYR A 49 3.87 -5.86 -20.03
C TYR A 49 3.19 -6.95 -19.19
N ASN A 50 2.34 -7.80 -19.78
CA ASN A 50 1.60 -8.80 -19.00
C ASN A 50 2.54 -9.81 -18.33
N LYS A 51 3.53 -10.32 -19.07
CA LYS A 51 4.45 -11.34 -18.53
C LYS A 51 5.27 -10.83 -17.35
N VAL A 52 5.82 -9.62 -17.46
CA VAL A 52 6.62 -9.02 -16.39
C VAL A 52 5.76 -8.69 -15.17
N THR A 53 4.50 -8.33 -15.39
CA THR A 53 3.51 -8.09 -14.33
C THR A 53 3.15 -9.38 -13.60
N GLU A 54 2.88 -10.46 -14.33
CA GLU A 54 2.65 -11.79 -13.74
C GLU A 54 3.85 -12.25 -12.91
N ASP A 55 5.07 -12.16 -13.47
CA ASP A 55 6.30 -12.57 -12.76
C ASP A 55 6.53 -11.77 -11.49
N ALA A 56 6.32 -10.46 -11.55
CA ALA A 56 6.46 -9.56 -10.41
C ALA A 56 5.48 -9.89 -9.28
N LEU A 57 4.19 -10.05 -9.60
CA LEU A 57 3.15 -10.40 -8.64
C LEU A 57 3.43 -11.77 -8.01
N LEU A 58 3.73 -12.79 -8.83
CA LEU A 58 4.00 -14.15 -8.35
C LEU A 58 5.29 -14.27 -7.53
N PHE A 59 6.30 -13.43 -7.78
CA PHE A 59 7.54 -13.47 -7.01
C PHE A 59 7.34 -12.96 -5.58
N GLN A 60 6.42 -12.02 -5.36
CA GLN A 60 6.22 -11.34 -4.07
C GLN A 60 5.20 -12.02 -3.15
N VAL A 61 4.60 -13.14 -3.56
CA VAL A 61 3.52 -13.81 -2.80
C VAL A 61 3.95 -14.41 -1.46
N GLY A 62 5.25 -14.57 -1.23
CA GLY A 62 5.80 -15.17 -0.01
C GLY A 62 5.59 -16.70 0.06
N PRO A 63 6.12 -17.36 1.11
CA PRO A 63 6.07 -18.82 1.24
C PRO A 63 4.67 -19.38 1.50
N PHE A 64 3.73 -18.55 1.95
CA PHE A 64 2.36 -18.93 2.28
C PHE A 64 1.31 -18.42 1.29
N ASN A 65 1.75 -17.84 0.16
CA ASN A 65 0.90 -17.29 -0.88
C ASN A 65 -0.10 -16.24 -0.35
N ASP A 66 0.36 -15.32 0.47
CA ASP A 66 -0.44 -14.33 1.19
C ASP A 66 0.11 -12.91 1.08
N TYR A 67 1.13 -12.70 0.24
CA TYR A 67 1.88 -11.46 0.12
C TYR A 67 2.50 -11.01 1.45
N MET A 68 2.99 -11.95 2.26
CA MET A 68 3.81 -11.62 3.44
C MET A 68 5.24 -12.18 3.33
N PRO A 69 6.01 -11.77 2.30
CA PRO A 69 7.35 -12.30 2.06
C PRO A 69 8.32 -11.92 3.21
N PRO A 70 9.07 -12.87 3.79
CA PRO A 70 9.94 -12.62 4.96
C PRO A 70 10.94 -11.46 4.79
N ASN A 71 11.39 -11.19 3.57
CA ASN A 71 12.33 -10.12 3.28
C ASN A 71 11.74 -8.71 3.50
N GLN A 72 10.42 -8.57 3.63
CA GLN A 72 9.73 -7.27 3.76
C GLN A 72 9.24 -7.00 5.17
N THR A 73 9.44 -7.94 6.11
CA THR A 73 8.97 -7.88 7.50
C THR A 73 9.24 -6.54 8.21
N LEU A 74 10.39 -5.90 7.95
CA LEU A 74 10.79 -4.64 8.61
C LEU A 74 9.96 -3.42 8.22
N THR A 75 9.24 -3.49 7.10
CA THR A 75 8.42 -2.38 6.57
C THR A 75 6.97 -2.80 6.34
N GLU A 76 6.61 -4.06 6.64
CA GLU A 76 5.33 -4.65 6.26
C GLU A 76 4.15 -4.15 7.12
N GLY A 77 3.32 -3.30 6.52
CA GLY A 77 2.00 -2.92 7.01
C GLY A 77 0.85 -3.70 6.38
N ASN A 78 -0.34 -3.56 6.99
CA ASN A 78 -1.57 -4.12 6.43
C ASN A 78 -1.99 -3.39 5.15
N ASP A 79 -1.68 -2.11 5.04
CA ASP A 79 -1.75 -1.34 3.81
C ASP A 79 -0.77 -1.86 2.75
N ASP A 80 0.49 -2.13 3.10
CA ASP A 80 1.47 -2.68 2.16
C ASP A 80 0.96 -3.99 1.52
N GLN A 81 0.62 -4.96 2.37
CA GLN A 81 0.04 -6.24 1.94
C GLN A 81 -1.29 -6.03 1.18
N GLY A 82 -2.08 -5.04 1.62
CA GLY A 82 -3.35 -4.66 1.02
C GLY A 82 -3.22 -4.20 -0.42
N PHE A 83 -2.20 -3.43 -0.78
CA PHE A 83 -1.96 -3.00 -2.17
C PHE A 83 -1.69 -4.18 -3.10
N TRP A 84 -0.89 -5.16 -2.67
CA TRP A 84 -0.67 -6.39 -3.43
C TRP A 84 -1.95 -7.24 -3.54
N GLY A 85 -2.71 -7.36 -2.46
CA GLY A 85 -4.00 -8.04 -2.45
C GLY A 85 -5.03 -7.39 -3.38
N MET A 86 -5.09 -6.05 -3.40
CA MET A 86 -5.96 -5.31 -4.31
C MET A 86 -5.54 -5.46 -5.78
N ALA A 87 -4.24 -5.50 -6.07
CA ALA A 87 -3.74 -5.77 -7.42
C ALA A 87 -4.14 -7.19 -7.89
N ALA A 88 -3.98 -8.20 -7.03
CA ALA A 88 -4.45 -9.56 -7.32
C ALA A 88 -5.98 -9.63 -7.49
N MET A 89 -6.74 -8.93 -6.65
CA MET A 89 -8.19 -8.83 -6.81
C MET A 89 -8.57 -8.20 -8.17
N THR A 90 -7.85 -7.15 -8.61
CA THR A 90 -8.07 -6.51 -9.91
C THR A 90 -7.72 -7.45 -11.07
N ALA A 91 -6.64 -8.22 -10.94
CA ALA A 91 -6.28 -9.22 -11.93
C ALA A 91 -7.39 -10.26 -12.14
N ALA A 92 -8.03 -10.73 -11.06
CA ALA A 92 -9.18 -11.64 -11.14
C ALA A 92 -10.40 -10.96 -11.81
N GLU A 93 -10.72 -9.74 -11.40
CA GLU A 93 -11.87 -8.95 -11.89
C GLU A 93 -11.75 -8.52 -13.35
N TYR A 94 -10.54 -8.25 -13.83
CA TYR A 94 -10.31 -7.86 -15.23
C TYR A 94 -9.99 -9.07 -16.11
N ASN A 95 -10.03 -10.27 -15.54
CA ASN A 95 -9.70 -11.51 -16.23
C ASN A 95 -8.29 -11.46 -16.85
N PHE A 96 -7.34 -10.84 -16.13
CA PHE A 96 -5.93 -10.83 -16.48
C PHE A 96 -5.43 -12.27 -16.65
N PRO A 97 -4.49 -12.56 -17.58
CA PRO A 97 -4.01 -13.92 -17.81
C PRO A 97 -3.68 -14.65 -16.50
N ASN A 98 -4.28 -15.83 -16.32
CA ASN A 98 -4.07 -16.60 -15.11
C ASN A 98 -2.63 -17.15 -15.07
N PRO A 99 -2.04 -17.24 -13.86
CA PRO A 99 -0.83 -18.02 -13.65
C PRO A 99 -1.03 -19.47 -14.08
N SER A 100 0.07 -20.18 -14.32
CA SER A 100 -0.01 -21.62 -14.55
C SER A 100 -0.71 -22.35 -13.38
N PRO A 101 -1.38 -23.50 -13.62
CA PRO A 101 -2.19 -24.16 -12.59
C PRO A 101 -1.43 -24.60 -11.32
N ASP A 102 -0.10 -24.72 -11.39
CA ASP A 102 0.79 -25.04 -10.27
C ASP A 102 1.20 -23.81 -9.43
N LYS A 103 0.75 -22.62 -9.82
CA LYS A 103 1.01 -21.34 -9.14
C LYS A 103 -0.24 -20.82 -8.45
N PRO A 104 -0.10 -20.02 -7.37
CA PRO A 104 -1.24 -19.40 -6.72
C PRO A 104 -1.97 -18.48 -7.70
N GLN A 105 -3.30 -18.56 -7.68
CA GLN A 105 -4.17 -17.84 -8.60
C GLN A 105 -4.56 -16.47 -8.02
N TRP A 106 -4.89 -15.50 -8.88
CA TRP A 106 -5.22 -14.13 -8.48
C TRP A 106 -6.32 -14.03 -7.41
N LEU A 107 -7.44 -14.75 -7.59
CA LEU A 107 -8.51 -14.78 -6.61
C LEU A 107 -8.06 -15.41 -5.28
N ALA A 108 -7.32 -16.53 -5.35
CA ALA A 108 -6.76 -17.19 -4.16
C ALA A 108 -5.82 -16.27 -3.36
N LEU A 109 -4.98 -15.49 -4.04
CA LEU A 109 -4.08 -14.52 -3.40
C LEU A 109 -4.86 -13.39 -2.72
N ALA A 110 -5.90 -12.86 -3.35
CA ALA A 110 -6.77 -11.85 -2.72
C ALA A 110 -7.51 -12.41 -1.48
N GLN A 111 -7.97 -13.66 -1.54
CA GLN A 111 -8.58 -14.35 -0.40
C GLN A 111 -7.58 -14.57 0.73
N ALA A 112 -6.32 -14.89 0.42
CA ALA A 112 -5.26 -15.07 1.42
C ALA A 112 -4.94 -13.77 2.17
N VAL A 113 -4.81 -12.65 1.46
CA VAL A 113 -4.64 -11.32 2.08
C VAL A 113 -5.82 -10.99 2.98
N PHE A 114 -7.05 -11.18 2.50
CA PHE A 114 -8.24 -10.96 3.31
C PHE A 114 -8.23 -11.82 4.59
N ASN A 115 -7.97 -13.13 4.46
CA ASN A 115 -8.02 -14.07 5.59
C ASN A 115 -7.00 -13.71 6.68
N THR A 116 -5.76 -13.42 6.27
CA THR A 116 -4.69 -13.03 7.20
C THR A 116 -4.96 -11.67 7.85
N GLN A 117 -5.53 -10.70 7.14
CA GLN A 117 -5.94 -9.41 7.71
C GLN A 117 -7.14 -9.54 8.66
N ALA A 118 -8.17 -10.29 8.28
CA ALA A 118 -9.34 -10.54 9.13
C ALA A 118 -8.94 -11.13 10.49
N ALA A 119 -7.96 -12.02 10.52
CA ALA A 119 -7.42 -12.59 11.75
C ALA A 119 -6.63 -11.60 12.62
N ARG A 120 -6.11 -10.51 12.04
CA ARG A 120 -5.35 -9.45 12.72
C ARG A 120 -6.21 -8.32 13.26
N TRP A 121 -7.54 -8.41 13.11
CA TRP A 121 -8.46 -7.41 13.68
C TRP A 121 -8.27 -7.29 15.20
N ASP A 122 -7.68 -6.18 15.64
CA ASP A 122 -7.37 -5.93 17.04
C ASP A 122 -8.61 -5.40 17.76
N ALA A 123 -9.30 -6.30 18.46
CA ALA A 123 -10.49 -6.00 19.24
C ALA A 123 -10.19 -5.38 20.61
N GLN A 124 -8.92 -5.40 21.05
CA GLN A 124 -8.51 -4.96 22.37
C GLN A 124 -8.31 -3.44 22.45
N ASN A 125 -7.89 -2.82 21.36
CA ASN A 125 -7.66 -1.36 21.31
C ASN A 125 -8.61 -0.67 20.33
N CYS A 126 -9.14 0.49 20.72
CA CYS A 126 -10.02 1.31 19.88
C CYS A 126 -11.28 0.56 19.39
N ASN A 127 -11.78 -0.40 20.17
CA ASN A 127 -12.96 -1.22 19.87
C ASN A 127 -12.88 -2.01 18.54
N GLY A 128 -11.68 -2.30 18.04
CA GLY A 128 -11.49 -2.93 16.73
C GLY A 128 -10.46 -2.21 15.86
N GLY A 129 -10.42 -2.58 14.60
CA GLY A 129 -9.56 -2.00 13.57
C GLY A 129 -8.22 -2.72 13.47
N LEU A 130 -7.67 -2.76 12.26
CA LEU A 130 -6.29 -3.15 12.01
C LEU A 130 -5.37 -2.04 12.49
N ARG A 131 -4.19 -2.45 12.93
CA ARG A 131 -3.05 -1.54 13.10
C ARG A 131 -2.43 -1.28 11.74
N TRP A 132 -1.68 -0.19 11.62
CA TRP A 132 -0.90 0.08 10.42
C TRP A 132 0.08 -1.07 10.17
N GLN A 133 1.00 -1.29 11.10
CA GLN A 133 2.01 -2.32 10.96
C GLN A 133 1.49 -3.71 11.38
N ILE A 134 2.03 -4.74 10.73
CA ILE A 134 1.70 -6.14 11.01
C ILE A 134 2.44 -6.63 12.26
N PHE A 135 3.72 -6.31 12.35
CA PHE A 135 4.61 -6.83 13.38
C PHE A 135 4.80 -5.86 14.53
N GLN A 136 4.80 -6.37 15.77
CA GLN A 136 4.75 -5.53 16.99
C GLN A 136 5.98 -4.64 17.18
N TRP A 137 7.13 -5.01 16.63
CA TRP A 137 8.38 -4.25 16.70
C TRP A 137 8.53 -3.20 15.60
N ASN A 138 7.62 -3.14 14.64
CA ASN A 138 7.68 -2.12 13.59
C ASN A 138 7.19 -0.78 14.13
N ASN A 139 7.89 0.29 13.76
CA ASN A 139 7.47 1.65 14.08
C ASN A 139 6.11 1.93 13.43
N GLY A 140 5.15 2.41 14.22
CA GLY A 140 3.78 2.60 13.76
C GLY A 140 2.83 1.44 14.10
N PHE A 141 3.29 0.37 14.76
CA PHE A 141 2.39 -0.67 15.27
C PHE A 141 1.35 -0.12 16.26
N ASN A 142 1.69 0.93 17.02
CA ASN A 142 0.76 1.64 17.90
C ASN A 142 -0.15 2.63 17.16
N TYR A 143 -0.15 2.67 15.82
CA TYR A 143 -0.99 3.55 15.02
C TYR A 143 -2.06 2.74 14.27
N LYS A 144 -3.32 3.16 14.32
CA LYS A 144 -4.38 2.64 13.44
C LYS A 144 -4.67 3.71 12.41
N ASN A 145 -4.46 3.39 11.14
CA ASN A 145 -4.63 4.32 10.03
C ASN A 145 -5.79 3.93 9.12
N SER A 146 -6.30 4.90 8.39
CA SER A 146 -7.45 4.71 7.50
C SER A 146 -7.09 3.87 6.28
N ILE A 147 -5.85 3.92 5.80
CA ILE A 147 -5.46 3.17 4.59
C ILE A 147 -5.47 1.66 4.82
N SER A 148 -5.00 1.16 5.97
CA SER A 148 -5.06 -0.28 6.29
C SER A 148 -6.51 -0.78 6.30
N GLN A 149 -7.41 0.05 6.82
CA GLN A 149 -8.84 -0.22 6.85
C GLN A 149 -9.46 -0.14 5.46
N ALA A 150 -9.06 0.84 4.65
CA ALA A 150 -9.57 1.05 3.30
C ALA A 150 -9.18 -0.11 2.38
N CYS A 151 -7.93 -0.58 2.44
CA CYS A 151 -7.47 -1.76 1.71
C CYS A 151 -8.28 -3.01 2.11
N PHE A 152 -8.40 -3.29 3.41
CA PHE A 152 -9.14 -4.44 3.90
C PHE A 152 -10.63 -4.39 3.51
N PHE A 153 -11.27 -3.23 3.68
CA PHE A 153 -12.64 -2.99 3.26
C PHE A 153 -12.83 -3.17 1.75
N ASN A 154 -11.91 -2.62 0.94
CA ASN A 154 -11.95 -2.70 -0.52
C ASN A 154 -11.89 -4.17 -0.99
N ILE A 155 -10.92 -4.95 -0.48
CA ILE A 155 -10.79 -6.37 -0.78
C ILE A 155 -12.03 -7.15 -0.32
N ALA A 156 -12.51 -6.91 0.91
CA ALA A 156 -13.69 -7.59 1.45
C ALA A 156 -14.95 -7.33 0.59
N ALA A 157 -15.22 -6.08 0.24
CA ALA A 157 -16.37 -5.72 -0.58
C ALA A 157 -16.31 -6.34 -1.98
N ARG A 158 -15.12 -6.33 -2.59
CA ARG A 158 -14.87 -6.90 -3.92
C ARG A 158 -14.94 -8.42 -3.93
N LEU A 159 -14.41 -9.09 -2.91
CA LEU A 159 -14.58 -10.53 -2.73
C LEU A 159 -16.06 -10.89 -2.52
N ALA A 160 -16.83 -10.08 -1.80
CA ALA A 160 -18.27 -10.30 -1.66
C ALA A 160 -18.98 -10.26 -3.02
N LEU A 161 -18.71 -9.22 -3.81
CA LEU A 161 -19.27 -9.05 -5.16
C LEU A 161 -18.82 -10.18 -6.11
N TYR A 162 -17.54 -10.51 -6.12
CA TYR A 162 -16.97 -11.51 -7.03
C TYR A 162 -17.44 -12.92 -6.71
N THR A 163 -17.53 -13.28 -5.42
CA THR A 163 -17.79 -14.66 -4.99
C THR A 163 -19.24 -14.92 -4.61
N GLY A 164 -20.01 -13.88 -4.28
CA GLY A 164 -21.34 -14.01 -3.69
C GLY A 164 -21.34 -14.43 -2.21
N ASN A 165 -20.17 -14.52 -1.56
CA ASN A 165 -20.06 -14.96 -0.17
C ASN A 165 -20.30 -13.79 0.81
N SER A 166 -21.36 -13.91 1.61
CA SER A 166 -21.79 -12.87 2.56
C SER A 166 -20.85 -12.67 3.75
N THR A 167 -19.93 -13.59 4.05
CA THR A 167 -18.91 -13.38 5.09
C THR A 167 -18.03 -12.19 4.76
N TYR A 168 -17.61 -12.04 3.50
CA TYR A 168 -16.81 -10.89 3.07
C TYR A 168 -17.60 -9.57 3.21
N ALA A 169 -18.87 -9.57 2.82
CA ALA A 169 -19.77 -8.43 3.00
C ALA A 169 -19.93 -8.03 4.49
N GLY A 170 -20.03 -9.02 5.39
CA GLY A 170 -20.09 -8.79 6.83
C GLY A 170 -18.83 -8.09 7.38
N TRP A 171 -17.65 -8.45 6.86
CA TRP A 171 -16.40 -7.77 7.22
C TRP A 171 -16.29 -6.36 6.61
N ALA A 172 -16.81 -6.14 5.40
CA ALA A 172 -16.90 -4.82 4.82
C ALA A 172 -17.79 -3.89 5.67
N VAL A 173 -18.98 -4.34 6.06
CA VAL A 173 -19.87 -3.60 6.98
C VAL A 173 -19.19 -3.32 8.31
N LYS A 174 -18.58 -4.34 8.93
CA LYS A 174 -17.86 -4.19 10.21
C LYS A 174 -16.75 -3.14 10.13
N THR A 175 -16.00 -3.11 9.03
CA THR A 175 -14.91 -2.16 8.83
C THR A 175 -15.44 -0.75 8.62
N TRP A 176 -16.49 -0.58 7.80
CA TRP A 176 -17.16 0.71 7.62
C TRP A 176 -17.69 1.27 8.94
N ASP A 177 -18.45 0.47 9.68
CA ASP A 177 -19.07 0.91 10.93
C ASP A 177 -17.99 1.27 11.96
N TRP A 178 -16.88 0.51 12.01
CA TRP A 178 -15.74 0.87 12.86
C TRP A 178 -15.16 2.23 12.49
N MET A 179 -14.90 2.49 11.20
CA MET A 179 -14.34 3.77 10.71
C MET A 179 -15.17 4.98 11.11
N VAL A 180 -16.51 4.85 11.04
CA VAL A 180 -17.45 5.89 11.47
C VAL A 180 -17.44 6.04 12.99
N ASN A 181 -17.50 4.93 13.73
CA ASN A 181 -17.57 4.93 15.19
C ASN A 181 -16.31 5.52 15.87
N VAL A 182 -15.13 5.30 15.29
CA VAL A 182 -13.88 5.91 15.79
C VAL A 182 -13.62 7.31 15.22
N ASN A 183 -14.56 7.85 14.44
CA ASN A 183 -14.50 9.18 13.83
C ASN A 183 -13.35 9.38 12.83
N PHE A 184 -12.76 8.31 12.30
CA PHE A 184 -11.80 8.42 11.18
C PHE A 184 -12.53 8.78 9.88
N MET A 185 -13.77 8.33 9.73
CA MET A 185 -14.68 8.72 8.67
C MET A 185 -15.85 9.50 9.27
N GLN A 186 -16.01 10.77 8.89
CA GLN A 186 -17.06 11.65 9.42
C GLN A 186 -17.89 12.23 8.30
N MET A 187 -19.21 12.15 8.43
CA MET A 187 -20.12 12.84 7.53
C MET A 187 -20.22 14.32 7.94
N SER A 188 -19.98 15.22 7.00
CA SER A 188 -20.17 16.65 7.18
C SER A 188 -21.66 17.02 7.15
N ASP A 189 -21.97 18.26 7.56
CA ASP A 189 -23.33 18.82 7.44
C ASP A 189 -23.83 18.86 5.99
N SER A 190 -22.92 18.87 5.01
CA SER A 190 -23.23 18.82 3.58
C SER A 190 -23.43 17.40 3.03
N GLY A 191 -23.37 16.37 3.89
CA GLY A 191 -23.50 14.97 3.50
C GLY A 191 -22.25 14.38 2.84
N ALA A 192 -21.10 15.05 2.92
CA ALA A 192 -19.83 14.56 2.38
C ALA A 192 -19.05 13.79 3.46
N TYR A 193 -18.41 12.68 3.10
CA TYR A 193 -17.53 11.95 4.02
C TYR A 193 -16.10 12.49 3.95
N TYR A 194 -15.59 12.98 5.09
CA TYR A 194 -14.17 13.25 5.29
C TYR A 194 -13.50 12.01 5.90
N VAL A 195 -12.37 11.60 5.33
CA VAL A 195 -11.59 10.45 5.78
C VAL A 195 -10.22 10.94 6.25
N TYR A 196 -10.04 10.98 7.57
CA TYR A 196 -8.81 11.40 8.23
C TYR A 196 -7.77 10.28 8.24
N ASP A 197 -6.53 10.57 8.62
CA ASP A 197 -5.42 9.64 8.45
C ASP A 197 -5.41 8.49 9.46
N GLY A 198 -5.74 8.78 10.73
CA GLY A 198 -5.75 7.77 11.78
C GLY A 198 -5.51 8.33 13.18
N ALA A 199 -5.17 7.47 14.12
CA ALA A 199 -4.83 7.82 15.50
C ALA A 199 -3.98 6.73 16.18
N HIS A 200 -3.30 7.12 17.26
CA HIS A 200 -2.53 6.18 18.08
C HIS A 200 -3.43 5.37 19.02
N THR A 201 -3.01 4.15 19.37
CA THR A 201 -3.76 3.29 20.29
C THR A 201 -3.60 3.70 21.76
N ASP A 202 -2.58 4.52 22.06
CA ASP A 202 -2.20 4.90 23.43
C ASP A 202 -3.27 5.77 24.13
N ASP A 203 -4.04 6.53 23.34
CA ASP A 203 -5.15 7.35 23.81
C ASP A 203 -6.52 6.81 23.35
N ASN A 204 -6.58 5.51 23.07
CA ASN A 204 -7.77 4.84 22.53
C ASN A 204 -8.28 5.44 21.21
N CYS A 205 -7.36 5.87 20.34
CA CYS A 205 -7.63 6.44 19.03
C CYS A 205 -8.46 7.74 19.07
N THR A 206 -8.30 8.54 20.12
CA THR A 206 -9.11 9.75 20.32
C THR A 206 -8.45 11.02 19.78
N THR A 207 -7.12 11.09 19.73
CA THR A 207 -6.40 12.19 19.06
C THR A 207 -6.20 11.86 17.58
N ILE A 208 -7.16 12.29 16.77
CA ILE A 208 -7.18 12.04 15.33
C ILE A 208 -6.18 12.93 14.60
N VAL A 209 -5.33 12.31 13.77
CA VAL A 209 -4.48 12.97 12.79
C VAL A 209 -5.35 13.35 11.59
N LYS A 210 -5.62 14.64 11.42
CA LYS A 210 -6.62 15.15 10.46
C LYS A 210 -6.10 15.37 9.04
N TYR A 211 -4.95 14.81 8.69
CA TYR A 211 -4.51 14.85 7.29
C TYR A 211 -5.52 14.08 6.41
N GLN A 212 -5.77 14.62 5.22
CA GLN A 212 -6.61 13.98 4.21
C GLN A 212 -5.74 13.74 2.98
N PHE A 213 -5.59 12.46 2.65
CA PHE A 213 -4.82 11.97 1.51
C PHE A 213 -5.79 11.31 0.54
N SER A 214 -5.65 11.57 -0.77
CA SER A 214 -6.70 11.20 -1.75
C SER A 214 -6.99 9.71 -1.85
N TYR A 215 -5.98 8.86 -1.59
CA TYR A 215 -6.10 7.41 -1.66
C TYR A 215 -7.03 6.81 -0.58
N ASN A 216 -7.16 7.45 0.59
CA ASN A 216 -7.99 6.96 1.69
C ASN A 216 -9.48 6.91 1.28
N PRO A 217 -10.14 8.04 0.94
CA PRO A 217 -11.54 8.01 0.56
C PRO A 217 -11.79 7.30 -0.77
N SER A 218 -10.83 7.26 -1.69
CA SER A 218 -11.02 6.61 -2.99
C SER A 218 -10.97 5.07 -2.91
N ALA A 219 -10.16 4.49 -2.02
CA ALA A 219 -10.21 3.06 -1.73
C ALA A 219 -11.58 2.66 -1.11
N PHE A 220 -12.10 3.47 -0.19
CA PHE A 220 -13.47 3.28 0.34
C PHE A 220 -14.54 3.49 -0.75
N LEU A 221 -14.37 4.45 -1.66
CA LEU A 221 -15.33 4.73 -2.73
C LEU A 221 -15.52 3.52 -3.65
N LEU A 222 -14.43 2.87 -4.06
CA LEU A 222 -14.50 1.67 -4.89
C LEU A 222 -15.12 0.49 -4.12
N GLY A 223 -14.75 0.30 -2.85
CA GLY A 223 -15.34 -0.75 -2.02
C GLY A 223 -16.84 -0.53 -1.76
N ALA A 224 -17.27 0.73 -1.54
CA ALA A 224 -18.68 1.07 -1.35
C ALA A 224 -19.49 0.84 -2.62
N ALA A 225 -18.91 1.13 -3.80
CA ALA A 225 -19.53 0.81 -5.08
C ALA A 225 -19.65 -0.72 -5.30
N ALA A 226 -18.67 -1.50 -4.87
CA ALA A 226 -18.76 -2.96 -4.90
C ALA A 226 -19.87 -3.49 -3.97
N MET A 227 -20.00 -2.93 -2.76
CA MET A 227 -21.09 -3.27 -1.84
C MET A 227 -22.47 -2.88 -2.37
N TYR A 228 -22.59 -1.73 -3.05
CA TYR A 228 -23.79 -1.35 -3.76
C TYR A 228 -24.16 -2.40 -4.82
N ALA A 229 -23.23 -2.73 -5.73
CA ALA A 229 -23.49 -3.70 -6.80
C ALA A 229 -23.81 -5.10 -6.25
N TYR A 230 -23.18 -5.50 -5.14
CA TYR A 230 -23.46 -6.76 -4.47
C TYR A 230 -24.89 -6.78 -3.89
N THR A 231 -25.28 -5.75 -3.16
CA THR A 231 -26.62 -5.68 -2.52
C THR A 231 -27.74 -5.46 -3.54
N ASP A 232 -27.49 -4.69 -4.60
CA ASP A 232 -28.39 -4.53 -5.75
C ASP A 232 -28.58 -5.85 -6.51
N GLY A 233 -27.49 -6.58 -6.76
CA GLY A 233 -27.53 -7.93 -7.35
C GLY A 233 -28.33 -8.94 -6.52
N LEU A 234 -28.30 -8.80 -5.18
CA LEU A 234 -29.14 -9.56 -4.25
C LEU A 234 -30.59 -9.05 -4.15
N LYS A 235 -30.92 -7.94 -4.81
CA LYS A 235 -32.23 -7.27 -4.76
C LYS A 235 -32.64 -6.82 -3.35
N GLN A 236 -31.66 -6.39 -2.54
CA GLN A 236 -31.85 -5.88 -1.19
C GLN A 236 -31.93 -4.34 -1.23
N SER A 237 -33.12 -3.81 -1.53
CA SER A 237 -33.30 -2.39 -1.86
C SER A 237 -32.85 -1.42 -0.75
N SER A 238 -33.12 -1.72 0.53
CA SER A 238 -32.71 -0.86 1.64
C SER A 238 -31.19 -0.77 1.78
N GLU A 239 -30.50 -1.88 1.57
CA GLU A 239 -29.06 -2.02 1.69
C GLU A 239 -28.37 -1.40 0.48
N SER A 240 -28.93 -1.58 -0.73
CA SER A 240 -28.44 -0.89 -1.93
C SER A 240 -28.63 0.62 -1.81
N ASP A 241 -29.76 1.11 -1.28
CA ASP A 241 -29.97 2.55 -1.06
C ASP A 241 -28.95 3.12 -0.05
N LEU A 242 -28.70 2.39 1.05
CA LEU A 242 -27.67 2.76 2.03
C LEU A 242 -26.28 2.86 1.39
N TRP A 243 -25.87 1.86 0.60
CA TRP A 243 -24.56 1.88 -0.05
C TRP A 243 -24.47 2.94 -1.14
N ARG A 244 -25.57 3.23 -1.82
CA ARG A 244 -25.65 4.36 -2.76
C ARG A 244 -25.41 5.69 -2.07
N ASP A 245 -26.07 5.95 -0.95
CA ASP A 245 -25.85 7.17 -0.16
C ASP A 245 -24.40 7.28 0.32
N ARG A 246 -23.79 6.15 0.70
CA ARG A 246 -22.37 6.08 1.09
C ARG A 246 -21.43 6.41 -0.07
N VAL A 247 -21.71 5.89 -1.27
CA VAL A 247 -20.97 6.22 -2.50
C VAL A 247 -21.06 7.71 -2.80
N ASP A 248 -22.27 8.28 -2.75
CA ASP A 248 -22.50 9.71 -3.03
C ASP A 248 -21.77 10.60 -2.00
N GLY A 249 -21.83 10.25 -0.72
CA GLY A 249 -21.13 10.98 0.34
C GLY A 249 -19.61 10.93 0.20
N LEU A 250 -19.04 9.77 -0.16
CA LEU A 250 -17.59 9.65 -0.39
C LEU A 250 -17.15 10.41 -1.63
N LEU A 251 -17.92 10.31 -2.72
CA LEU A 251 -17.64 11.04 -3.96
C LEU A 251 -17.66 12.55 -3.72
N ASN A 252 -18.66 13.07 -3.00
CA ASN A 252 -18.71 14.47 -2.60
C ASN A 252 -17.52 14.87 -1.72
N GLY A 253 -17.07 13.98 -0.83
CA GLY A 253 -15.88 14.17 -0.01
C GLY A 253 -14.59 14.31 -0.81
N THR A 254 -14.51 13.71 -2.01
CA THR A 254 -13.32 13.83 -2.87
C THR A 254 -13.11 15.22 -3.46
N ASP A 255 -14.10 16.11 -3.41
CA ASP A 255 -14.03 17.45 -4.01
C ASP A 255 -12.83 18.28 -3.52
N ILE A 256 -12.38 18.05 -2.28
CA ILE A 256 -11.21 18.71 -1.69
C ILE A 256 -9.89 18.42 -2.42
N PHE A 257 -9.83 17.33 -3.19
CA PHE A 257 -8.67 16.95 -3.99
C PHE A 257 -8.75 17.49 -5.42
N PHE A 258 -9.73 18.35 -5.73
CA PHE A 258 -9.90 18.97 -7.04
C PHE A 258 -9.94 20.49 -6.91
N TYR A 259 -8.94 21.14 -7.49
CA TYR A 259 -8.69 22.56 -7.28
C TYR A 259 -8.86 23.39 -8.57
N SER A 260 -9.36 24.62 -8.46
CA SER A 260 -9.32 25.64 -9.52
C SER A 260 -9.19 27.05 -8.90
N ASP A 261 -8.19 27.81 -9.33
CA ASP A 261 -7.91 29.19 -8.89
C ASP A 261 -8.83 30.24 -9.56
N ASP A 262 -9.20 29.99 -10.82
CA ASP A 262 -9.81 30.98 -11.71
C ASP A 262 -11.28 30.67 -12.06
N GLY A 263 -11.87 29.66 -11.41
CA GLY A 263 -13.19 29.15 -11.73
C GLY A 263 -13.23 28.31 -13.01
N GLY A 264 -12.07 27.98 -13.58
CA GLY A 264 -11.91 27.01 -14.66
C GLY A 264 -12.17 25.56 -14.22
N PRO A 265 -11.87 24.57 -15.09
CA PRO A 265 -12.04 23.16 -14.75
C PRO A 265 -11.19 22.77 -13.54
N LYS A 266 -11.78 22.07 -12.56
CA LYS A 266 -11.04 21.60 -11.39
C LYS A 266 -10.03 20.52 -11.77
N VAL A 267 -8.83 20.56 -11.18
CA VAL A 267 -7.72 19.65 -11.46
C VAL A 267 -7.25 18.96 -10.17
N MET A 268 -6.91 17.68 -10.27
CA MET A 268 -6.51 16.85 -9.14
C MET A 268 -5.23 17.36 -8.44
N PHE A 269 -5.27 17.40 -7.10
CA PHE A 269 -4.25 17.98 -6.22
C PHE A 269 -4.22 17.29 -4.85
N GLU A 270 -3.05 17.04 -4.27
CA GLU A 270 -2.93 16.53 -2.90
C GLU A 270 -2.97 17.65 -1.85
N VAL A 271 -4.13 17.80 -1.20
CA VAL A 271 -4.40 18.89 -0.25
C VAL A 271 -3.43 18.94 0.93
N ALA A 272 -2.95 17.78 1.40
CA ALA A 272 -2.08 17.70 2.57
C ALA A 272 -0.64 18.16 2.30
N CYS A 273 -0.14 18.05 1.07
CA CYS A 273 1.31 18.15 0.81
C CYS A 273 1.70 18.93 -0.45
N GLU A 274 0.86 18.98 -1.49
CA GLU A 274 1.29 19.47 -2.81
C GLU A 274 1.49 20.99 -2.82
N GLY A 275 0.61 21.73 -2.13
CA GLY A 275 0.64 23.20 -2.05
C GLY A 275 1.80 23.75 -1.23
N VAL A 276 2.31 22.96 -0.28
CA VAL A 276 3.49 23.30 0.53
C VAL A 276 4.76 22.67 -0.03
N GLY A 277 4.67 21.82 -1.05
CA GLY A 277 5.81 21.16 -1.68
C GLY A 277 6.50 20.12 -0.79
N LEU A 278 5.73 19.44 0.06
CA LEU A 278 6.25 18.47 1.05
C LEU A 278 5.73 17.04 0.83
N CYS A 279 5.23 16.72 -0.36
CA CYS A 279 4.83 15.33 -0.66
C CYS A 279 6.05 14.42 -0.67
N ASP A 280 6.04 13.40 0.19
CA ASP A 280 7.06 12.35 0.20
C ASP A 280 6.90 11.39 -1.00
N VAL A 281 7.75 10.36 -1.06
CA VAL A 281 7.77 9.39 -2.17
C VAL A 281 6.42 8.67 -2.32
N ASP A 282 5.79 8.31 -1.20
CA ASP A 282 4.52 7.59 -1.17
C ASP A 282 3.39 8.51 -1.67
N GLN A 283 3.31 9.71 -1.11
CA GLN A 283 2.28 10.70 -1.41
C GLN A 283 2.32 11.16 -2.87
N GLN A 284 3.48 11.06 -3.53
CA GLN A 284 3.61 11.37 -4.96
C GLN A 284 2.83 10.42 -5.86
N SER A 285 2.41 9.25 -5.36
CA SER A 285 1.65 8.24 -6.11
C SER A 285 0.13 8.31 -5.86
N PHE A 286 -0.34 9.01 -4.83
CA PHE A 286 -1.74 8.92 -4.36
C PHE A 286 -2.78 9.32 -5.42
N LYS A 287 -2.47 10.33 -6.24
CA LYS A 287 -3.31 10.74 -7.38
C LYS A 287 -3.52 9.64 -8.42
N ALA A 288 -2.57 8.71 -8.57
CA ALA A 288 -2.75 7.53 -9.43
C ALA A 288 -3.94 6.69 -8.96
N TYR A 289 -4.02 6.48 -7.65
CA TYR A 289 -5.04 5.62 -7.04
C TYR A 289 -6.40 6.30 -7.00
N LEU A 290 -6.44 7.61 -6.70
CA LEU A 290 -7.65 8.42 -6.83
C LEU A 290 -8.23 8.31 -8.24
N SER A 291 -7.38 8.47 -9.27
CA SER A 291 -7.78 8.38 -10.68
C SER A 291 -8.37 7.02 -11.02
N ARG A 292 -7.62 5.95 -10.72
CA ARG A 292 -8.01 4.57 -10.99
C ARG A 292 -9.31 4.18 -10.31
N TRP A 293 -9.40 4.40 -9.00
CA TRP A 293 -10.53 3.92 -8.21
C TRP A 293 -11.80 4.73 -8.46
N MET A 294 -11.71 6.04 -8.70
CA MET A 294 -12.88 6.83 -9.14
C MET A 294 -13.38 6.36 -10.50
N ALA A 295 -12.49 6.09 -11.47
CA ALA A 295 -12.91 5.56 -12.76
C ALA A 295 -13.60 4.20 -12.60
N ALA A 296 -12.97 3.25 -11.90
CA ALA A 296 -13.52 1.92 -11.64
C ALA A 296 -14.88 1.96 -10.94
N THR A 297 -15.09 2.89 -9.99
CA THR A 297 -16.39 3.10 -9.32
C THR A 297 -17.54 3.28 -10.32
N THR A 298 -17.31 3.93 -11.47
CA THR A 298 -18.37 4.15 -12.47
C THR A 298 -18.91 2.87 -13.11
N LYS A 299 -18.19 1.73 -12.99
CA LYS A 299 -18.67 0.43 -13.49
C LYS A 299 -19.73 -0.20 -12.59
N TRP A 300 -19.61 0.00 -11.27
CA TRP A 300 -20.54 -0.56 -10.29
C TRP A 300 -21.57 0.47 -9.79
N ALA A 301 -21.24 1.76 -9.90
CA ALA A 301 -22.10 2.87 -9.53
C ALA A 301 -22.27 3.86 -10.71
N PRO A 302 -22.99 3.50 -11.78
CA PRO A 302 -23.00 4.25 -13.04
C PRO A 302 -23.54 5.68 -12.96
N TRP A 303 -24.39 6.00 -11.96
CA TRP A 303 -24.88 7.37 -11.77
C TRP A 303 -23.77 8.37 -11.41
N THR A 304 -22.64 7.89 -10.90
CA THR A 304 -21.47 8.71 -10.56
C THR A 304 -20.70 9.20 -11.79
N TYR A 305 -20.92 8.61 -12.97
CA TYR A 305 -20.14 8.87 -14.18
C TYR A 305 -20.10 10.35 -14.57
N ASN A 306 -21.26 11.03 -14.55
CA ASN A 306 -21.37 12.43 -14.96
C ASN A 306 -20.66 13.39 -14.00
N THR A 307 -20.42 12.97 -12.75
CA THR A 307 -19.63 13.72 -11.77
C THR A 307 -18.14 13.42 -11.91
N ILE A 308 -17.77 12.14 -12.07
CA ILE A 308 -16.38 11.70 -12.11
C ILE A 308 -15.70 12.05 -13.43
N LYS A 309 -16.36 11.83 -14.57
CA LYS A 309 -15.74 11.95 -15.89
C LYS A 309 -15.17 13.35 -16.17
N PRO A 310 -15.88 14.47 -15.90
CA PRO A 310 -15.31 15.80 -16.12
C PRO A 310 -14.04 16.07 -15.29
N LEU A 311 -13.98 15.56 -14.06
CA LEU A 311 -12.81 15.68 -13.18
C LEU A 311 -11.61 14.89 -13.72
N MET A 312 -11.87 13.71 -14.31
CA MET A 312 -10.83 12.90 -14.96
C MET A 312 -10.32 13.56 -16.25
N GLU A 313 -11.21 14.17 -17.04
CA GLU A 313 -10.84 14.82 -18.31
C GLU A 313 -9.98 16.07 -18.08
N SER A 314 -10.38 16.95 -17.17
CA SER A 314 -9.62 18.15 -16.83
C SER A 314 -8.25 17.82 -16.24
N SER A 315 -8.20 16.84 -15.33
CA SER A 315 -6.96 16.41 -14.70
C SER A 315 -6.03 15.70 -15.68
N ALA A 316 -6.55 14.86 -16.60
CA ALA A 316 -5.74 14.24 -17.63
C ALA A 316 -5.16 15.26 -18.62
N ALA A 317 -5.94 16.26 -19.02
CA ALA A 317 -5.45 17.33 -19.87
C ALA A 317 -4.35 18.15 -19.18
N ALA A 318 -4.50 18.43 -17.89
CA ALA A 318 -3.48 19.14 -17.11
C ALA A 318 -2.21 18.28 -16.91
N ALA A 319 -2.36 17.00 -16.59
CA ALA A 319 -1.26 16.06 -16.49
C ALA A 319 -0.52 15.91 -17.83
N ALA A 320 -1.21 15.75 -18.95
CA ALA A 320 -0.55 15.60 -20.25
C ALA A 320 0.29 16.85 -20.63
N LYS A 321 -0.17 18.06 -20.27
CA LYS A 321 0.54 19.31 -20.58
C LYS A 321 1.91 19.41 -19.91
N GLN A 322 2.05 18.87 -18.70
CA GLN A 322 3.29 18.98 -17.94
C GLN A 322 4.30 17.85 -18.25
N CYS A 323 3.91 16.85 -19.05
CA CYS A 323 4.78 15.76 -19.50
C CYS A 323 5.75 16.22 -20.60
N THR A 324 6.58 17.21 -20.28
CA THR A 324 7.59 17.80 -21.19
C THR A 324 8.99 17.78 -20.57
N GLY A 325 9.17 17.07 -19.45
CA GLY A 325 10.37 17.05 -18.64
C GLY A 325 11.36 15.96 -18.99
N GLY A 326 12.43 15.88 -18.20
CA GLY A 326 13.47 14.85 -18.31
C GLY A 326 14.34 14.97 -19.57
N SER A 327 15.36 14.11 -19.66
CA SER A 327 16.30 14.09 -20.79
C SER A 327 15.67 13.66 -22.12
N ASN A 328 14.53 12.96 -22.06
CA ASN A 328 13.75 12.53 -23.22
C ASN A 328 12.66 13.52 -23.62
N GLY A 329 12.50 14.65 -22.91
CA GLY A 329 11.53 15.70 -23.20
C GLY A 329 10.06 15.31 -23.05
N ARG A 330 9.77 14.19 -22.34
CA ARG A 330 8.40 13.66 -22.17
C ARG A 330 8.09 13.11 -20.78
N MET A 331 8.99 13.26 -19.80
CA MET A 331 8.73 12.84 -18.42
C MET A 331 7.70 13.75 -17.77
N CYS A 332 6.83 13.14 -16.96
CA CYS A 332 5.79 13.80 -16.20
C CYS A 332 6.27 14.15 -14.78
N GLY A 333 6.01 15.36 -14.34
CA GLY A 333 5.88 15.77 -12.94
C GLY A 333 4.47 15.57 -12.38
N LEU A 334 4.20 16.17 -11.20
CA LEU A 334 3.00 15.91 -10.41
C LEU A 334 2.09 17.14 -10.22
N LYS A 335 2.62 18.36 -10.23
CA LYS A 335 1.85 19.58 -9.95
C LYS A 335 1.05 20.01 -11.18
N TRP A 336 -0.15 19.48 -11.29
CA TRP A 336 -1.05 19.67 -12.43
C TRP A 336 -1.95 20.91 -12.24
N ALA A 337 -2.40 21.14 -11.01
CA ALA A 337 -3.22 22.30 -10.67
C ALA A 337 -2.36 23.58 -10.63
N ASN A 338 -2.91 24.68 -11.15
CA ASN A 338 -2.35 26.05 -11.10
C ASN A 338 -0.91 26.24 -11.59
N ASN A 339 -0.37 25.32 -12.39
CA ASN A 339 1.02 25.40 -12.84
C ASN A 339 1.16 25.92 -14.28
N SER A 340 0.10 26.50 -14.86
CA SER A 340 0.07 26.98 -16.26
C SER A 340 0.48 25.93 -17.31
N GLY A 341 0.46 24.64 -16.96
CA GLY A 341 0.93 23.54 -17.81
C GLY A 341 2.46 23.37 -17.84
N ASN A 342 3.22 24.09 -17.02
CA ASN A 342 4.66 23.92 -16.93
C ASN A 342 5.02 22.60 -16.25
N TRP A 343 6.10 21.96 -16.67
CA TRP A 343 6.70 20.88 -15.91
C TRP A 343 7.23 21.42 -14.57
N ASP A 344 6.92 20.74 -13.48
CA ASP A 344 7.26 21.18 -12.11
C ASP A 344 8.68 20.82 -11.67
N GLY A 345 9.46 20.20 -12.56
CA GLY A 345 10.83 19.75 -12.30
C GLY A 345 10.94 18.42 -11.55
N THR A 346 9.82 17.79 -11.19
CA THR A 346 9.80 16.50 -10.50
C THR A 346 9.75 15.32 -11.48
N ILE A 347 10.29 14.19 -11.05
CA ILE A 347 10.34 12.95 -11.83
C ILE A 347 10.43 11.76 -10.87
N GLY A 348 9.67 10.71 -11.17
CA GLY A 348 9.64 9.48 -10.39
C GLY A 348 8.50 8.55 -10.78
N VAL A 349 8.41 7.42 -10.08
CA VAL A 349 7.40 6.38 -10.28
C VAL A 349 6.01 6.94 -10.00
N GLY A 350 5.77 7.55 -8.84
CA GLY A 350 4.49 8.17 -8.50
C GLY A 350 3.99 9.16 -9.56
N GLN A 351 4.88 10.00 -10.08
CA GLN A 351 4.53 10.99 -11.13
C GLN A 351 4.16 10.33 -12.46
N GLN A 352 4.94 9.35 -12.92
CA GLN A 352 4.62 8.66 -14.17
C GLN A 352 3.35 7.82 -14.03
N MET A 353 3.17 7.17 -12.87
CA MET A 353 2.01 6.34 -12.56
C MET A 353 0.74 7.18 -12.50
N ALA A 354 0.78 8.31 -11.79
CA ALA A 354 -0.35 9.23 -11.69
C ALA A 354 -0.75 9.80 -13.06
N ALA A 355 0.22 10.23 -13.87
CA ALA A 355 -0.05 10.75 -15.20
C ALA A 355 -0.60 9.68 -16.16
N MET A 356 -0.13 8.43 -16.05
CA MET A 356 -0.65 7.32 -16.84
C MET A 356 -2.08 6.97 -16.43
N GLU A 357 -2.33 6.76 -15.14
CA GLU A 357 -3.64 6.33 -14.61
C GLU A 357 -4.74 7.34 -14.88
N ILE A 358 -4.46 8.64 -14.77
CA ILE A 358 -5.46 9.68 -15.08
C ILE A 358 -5.83 9.70 -16.57
N VAL A 359 -4.89 9.38 -17.46
CA VAL A 359 -5.18 9.24 -18.90
C VAL A 359 -5.97 7.95 -19.17
N LEU A 360 -5.58 6.83 -18.56
CA LEU A 360 -6.28 5.55 -18.71
C LEU A 360 -7.72 5.61 -18.16
N ALA A 361 -7.94 6.28 -17.03
CA ALA A 361 -9.26 6.52 -16.44
C ALA A 361 -10.29 7.08 -17.43
N ASN A 362 -9.84 7.86 -18.42
CA ASN A 362 -10.71 8.42 -19.45
C ASN A 362 -11.23 7.41 -20.48
N MET A 363 -10.67 6.20 -20.50
CA MET A 363 -11.07 5.08 -21.36
C MET A 363 -12.12 4.16 -20.72
N ILE A 364 -12.52 4.42 -19.47
CA ILE A 364 -13.38 3.53 -18.66
C ILE A 364 -14.66 3.06 -19.35
N GLN A 365 -15.35 3.90 -20.11
CA GLN A 365 -16.58 3.49 -20.80
C GLN A 365 -16.35 2.41 -21.88
N LYS A 366 -15.16 2.37 -22.49
CA LYS A 366 -14.83 1.41 -23.54
C LYS A 366 -14.35 0.07 -22.98
N ALA A 367 -13.86 0.05 -21.75
CA ALA A 367 -13.39 -1.16 -21.10
C ALA A 367 -14.57 -2.08 -20.74
N GLU A 368 -14.34 -3.39 -20.65
CA GLU A 368 -15.38 -4.37 -20.33
C GLU A 368 -15.87 -4.22 -18.87
N ALA A 369 -17.01 -4.80 -18.50
CA ALA A 369 -17.39 -4.81 -17.09
C ALA A 369 -16.49 -5.77 -16.30
N PRO A 370 -16.10 -5.45 -15.05
CA PRO A 370 -15.40 -6.39 -14.20
C PRO A 370 -16.19 -7.69 -14.03
N VAL A 371 -15.53 -8.84 -14.16
CA VAL A 371 -16.16 -10.16 -14.05
C VAL A 371 -16.26 -10.61 -12.59
N THR A 372 -17.16 -11.56 -12.36
CA THR A 372 -17.33 -12.32 -11.11
C THR A 372 -17.16 -13.81 -11.40
N ASN A 373 -17.27 -14.66 -10.37
CA ASN A 373 -17.28 -16.11 -10.55
C ASN A 373 -18.43 -16.63 -11.44
N SER A 374 -19.47 -15.83 -11.66
CA SER A 374 -20.66 -16.20 -12.42
C SER A 374 -20.78 -15.46 -13.76
N THR A 375 -19.93 -14.46 -14.02
CA THR A 375 -19.96 -13.64 -15.24
C THR A 375 -18.69 -13.77 -16.09
N GLY A 376 -17.93 -14.86 -15.93
CA GLY A 376 -16.80 -15.21 -16.80
C GLY A 376 -15.42 -15.10 -16.15
N GLY A 377 -15.34 -14.86 -14.84
CA GLY A 377 -14.10 -14.90 -14.08
C GLY A 377 -13.43 -16.27 -14.14
N THR A 378 -12.17 -16.30 -14.57
CA THR A 378 -11.42 -17.55 -14.78
C THR A 378 -10.44 -17.88 -13.67
N SER A 379 -10.08 -16.91 -12.82
CA SER A 379 -9.16 -17.12 -11.71
C SER A 379 -9.79 -18.01 -10.63
N VAL A 380 -9.09 -19.09 -10.26
CA VAL A 380 -9.58 -20.06 -9.26
C VAL A 380 -9.31 -19.54 -7.85
N GLY A 381 -10.30 -19.65 -6.97
CA GLY A 381 -10.17 -19.24 -5.57
C GLY A 381 -9.63 -20.35 -4.66
N ASP A 382 -9.13 -19.93 -3.50
CA ASP A 382 -8.84 -20.77 -2.34
C ASP A 382 -9.45 -20.11 -1.10
N PRO A 383 -10.65 -20.52 -0.65
CA PRO A 383 -11.30 -19.97 0.53
C PRO A 383 -10.46 -20.11 1.82
N SER A 384 -9.52 -21.05 1.86
CA SER A 384 -8.60 -21.28 2.98
C SER A 384 -7.23 -20.63 2.81
N GLY A 385 -7.02 -19.89 1.72
CA GLY A 385 -5.74 -19.23 1.41
C GLY A 385 -5.23 -18.39 2.58
N GLY A 386 -3.92 -18.39 2.80
CA GLY A 386 -3.28 -17.70 3.93
C GLY A 386 -3.56 -18.32 5.31
N GLY A 387 -4.38 -19.37 5.40
CA GLY A 387 -4.75 -20.01 6.67
C GLY A 387 -3.57 -20.57 7.47
N SER A 388 -2.49 -20.94 6.79
CA SER A 388 -1.26 -21.42 7.41
C SER A 388 -0.39 -20.32 8.05
N ASP A 389 -0.65 -19.04 7.75
CA ASP A 389 0.08 -17.88 8.30
C ASP A 389 -0.75 -17.05 9.29
N ILE A 390 -1.97 -17.49 9.61
CA ILE A 390 -2.85 -16.78 10.55
C ILE A 390 -2.18 -16.64 11.92
N GLY A 391 -2.08 -15.39 12.39
CA GLY A 391 -1.54 -15.07 13.71
C GLY A 391 -0.01 -15.09 13.79
N ARG A 392 0.70 -15.05 12.66
CA ARG A 392 2.17 -14.97 12.65
C ARG A 392 2.64 -13.71 13.37
N THR A 393 3.22 -13.91 14.55
CA THR A 393 3.93 -12.88 15.33
C THR A 393 5.44 -13.07 15.29
N ASP A 394 5.94 -14.16 14.69
CA ASP A 394 7.36 -14.41 14.48
C ASP A 394 7.62 -14.69 12.99
N PRO A 395 8.24 -13.75 12.26
CA PRO A 395 8.53 -13.88 10.83
C PRO A 395 9.53 -14.99 10.52
N MET A 396 10.36 -15.39 11.50
CA MET A 396 11.45 -16.35 11.33
C MET A 396 11.10 -17.75 11.81
N GLY A 397 9.99 -17.94 12.52
CA GLY A 397 9.56 -19.25 13.02
C GLY A 397 9.31 -20.30 11.93
N SER A 398 9.13 -19.87 10.68
CA SER A 398 8.99 -20.73 9.50
C SER A 398 10.31 -21.04 8.78
N ILE A 399 11.38 -20.28 9.07
CA ILE A 399 12.74 -20.60 8.60
C ILE A 399 13.32 -21.62 9.56
N VAL A 400 13.23 -22.90 9.20
CA VAL A 400 13.93 -23.97 9.89
C VAL A 400 15.42 -23.79 9.62
N PHE A 401 16.11 -23.05 10.48
CA PHE A 401 17.56 -23.04 10.49
C PHE A 401 18.07 -24.45 10.77
N ALA A 402 19.15 -24.84 10.10
CA ALA A 402 19.83 -26.08 10.46
C ALA A 402 20.19 -26.04 11.96
N PRO A 403 20.11 -27.17 12.68
CA PRO A 403 20.46 -27.21 14.10
C PRO A 403 21.87 -26.64 14.31
N ILE A 404 22.01 -25.71 15.25
CA ILE A 404 23.31 -25.14 15.62
C ILE A 404 24.21 -26.28 16.06
N THR A 405 25.31 -26.49 15.35
CA THR A 405 26.27 -27.56 15.67
C THR A 405 27.27 -27.09 16.73
N SER A 406 27.95 -28.04 17.38
CA SER A 406 29.06 -27.70 18.28
C SER A 406 30.19 -26.93 17.59
N ARG A 407 30.32 -27.06 16.25
CA ARG A 407 31.28 -26.28 15.45
C ARG A 407 30.85 -24.82 15.32
N ASP A 408 29.56 -24.57 15.11
CA ASP A 408 29.02 -23.21 15.02
C ASP A 408 29.16 -22.48 16.36
N GLN A 409 28.88 -23.18 17.47
CA GLN A 409 29.07 -22.64 18.82
C GLN A 409 30.55 -22.31 19.10
N ALA A 410 31.47 -23.21 18.75
CA ALA A 410 32.90 -22.96 18.92
C ALA A 410 33.37 -21.76 18.07
N GLY A 411 32.91 -21.68 16.82
CA GLY A 411 33.19 -20.56 15.92
C GLY A 411 32.67 -19.23 16.49
N ALA A 412 31.43 -19.21 16.98
CA ALA A 412 30.83 -18.02 17.58
C ALA A 412 31.58 -17.57 18.84
N ILE A 413 32.00 -18.50 19.71
CA ILE A 413 32.77 -18.18 20.93
C ILE A 413 34.12 -17.58 20.54
N ILE A 414 34.83 -18.19 19.59
CA ILE A 414 36.13 -17.68 19.11
C ILE A 414 35.96 -16.27 18.55
N LEU A 415 34.97 -16.06 17.68
CA LEU A 415 34.69 -14.75 17.10
C LEU A 415 34.37 -13.71 18.17
N THR A 416 33.55 -14.06 19.16
CA THR A 416 33.19 -13.19 20.28
C THR A 416 34.41 -12.81 21.10
N ILE A 417 35.28 -13.77 21.45
CA ILE A 417 36.52 -13.51 22.19
C ILE A 417 37.45 -12.59 21.38
N LEU A 418 37.57 -12.81 20.07
CA LEU A 418 38.41 -11.97 19.21
C LEU A 418 37.89 -10.54 19.11
N VAL A 419 36.57 -10.37 18.93
CA VAL A 419 35.94 -9.04 18.86
C VAL A 419 36.09 -8.33 20.20
N LEU A 420 35.78 -8.97 21.32
CA LEU A 420 35.94 -8.39 22.65
C LEU A 420 37.41 -8.07 22.96
N GLY A 421 38.32 -8.96 22.60
CA GLY A 421 39.77 -8.76 22.76
C GLY A 421 40.28 -7.58 21.93
N ALA A 422 39.84 -7.43 20.69
CA ALA A 422 40.16 -6.30 19.83
C ALA A 422 39.60 -4.99 20.41
N LEU A 423 38.37 -5.00 20.91
CA LEU A 423 37.71 -3.85 21.53
C LEU A 423 38.45 -3.41 22.81
N LEU A 424 38.79 -4.35 23.68
CA LEU A 424 39.57 -4.09 24.90
C LEU A 424 40.98 -3.60 24.58
N SER A 425 41.63 -4.15 23.54
CA SER A 425 42.95 -3.67 23.09
C SER A 425 42.87 -2.25 22.56
N ALA A 426 41.84 -1.92 21.78
CA ALA A 426 41.62 -0.57 21.27
C ALA A 426 41.36 0.44 22.41
N ILE A 427 40.54 0.06 23.40
CA ILE A 427 40.31 0.86 24.60
C ILE A 427 41.62 1.07 25.36
N ALA A 428 42.40 0.01 25.56
CA ALA A 428 43.69 0.12 26.25
C ALA A 428 44.64 1.06 25.51
N ILE A 429 44.75 0.96 24.19
CA ILE A 429 45.59 1.86 23.37
C ILE A 429 45.11 3.31 23.47
N MET A 430 43.79 3.56 23.42
CA MET A 430 43.25 4.91 23.58
C MET A 430 43.50 5.51 24.97
N MET A 431 43.66 4.67 26.00
CA MET A 431 43.99 5.12 27.36
C MET A 431 45.49 5.23 27.62
N MET A 432 46.35 4.86 26.67
CA MET A 432 47.80 5.02 26.81
C MET A 432 48.22 6.46 26.50
N ASP A 433 48.96 7.06 27.43
CA ASP A 433 49.59 8.36 27.24
C ASP A 433 50.89 8.17 26.44
N GLU A 434 50.92 8.70 25.22
CA GLU A 434 52.04 8.60 24.28
C GLU A 434 53.34 9.28 24.78
N THR A 435 53.24 10.10 25.83
CA THR A 435 54.40 10.73 26.46
C THR A 435 55.03 9.89 27.57
N LYS A 436 54.39 8.78 27.97
CA LYS A 436 54.84 7.92 29.08
C LYS A 436 55.35 6.56 28.62
N PRO A 437 56.37 6.00 29.31
CA PRO A 437 56.78 4.62 29.09
C PRO A 437 55.61 3.66 29.28
N ILE A 438 55.56 2.60 28.47
CA ILE A 438 54.49 1.55 28.48
C ILE A 438 54.20 1.03 29.90
N ARG A 439 55.24 0.91 30.74
CA ARG A 439 55.14 0.41 32.11
C ARG A 439 54.34 1.35 33.02
N GLU A 440 54.54 2.67 32.89
CA GLU A 440 53.82 3.69 33.66
C GLU A 440 52.36 3.83 33.22
N ASN A 441 52.09 3.67 31.92
CA ASN A 441 50.73 3.59 31.39
C ASN A 441 49.97 2.39 31.98
N TRP A 442 50.62 1.22 32.04
CA TRP A 442 50.03 0.02 32.63
C TRP A 442 49.72 0.16 34.13
N ASP A 443 50.61 0.81 34.88
CA ASP A 443 50.41 1.06 36.31
C ASP A 443 49.27 2.08 36.53
N SER A 444 49.14 3.08 35.65
CA SER A 444 48.04 4.07 35.67
C SER A 444 46.67 3.45 35.35
N ILE A 445 46.60 2.57 34.35
CA ILE A 445 45.38 1.82 33.99
C ILE A 445 44.97 0.88 35.13
N LYS A 446 45.92 0.17 35.75
CA LYS A 446 45.64 -0.68 36.92
C LYS A 446 45.12 0.13 38.11
N ALA A 447 45.73 1.28 38.39
CA ALA A 447 45.30 2.15 39.48
C ALA A 447 43.86 2.65 39.26
N SER A 448 43.52 3.10 38.06
CA SER A 448 42.16 3.58 37.73
C SER A 448 41.10 2.48 37.76
N LEU A 449 41.42 1.25 37.32
CA LEU A 449 40.53 0.09 37.45
C LEU A 449 40.33 -0.35 38.91
N SER A 450 41.36 -0.23 39.75
CA SER A 450 41.26 -0.59 41.18
C SER A 450 40.42 0.40 42.01
N VAL A 451 40.37 1.67 41.59
CA VAL A 451 39.54 2.70 42.24
C VAL A 451 38.06 2.53 41.89
N GLY A 452 37.74 2.06 40.68
CA GLY A 452 36.35 1.79 40.27
C GLY A 452 35.70 0.58 40.95
N ALA A 453 36.49 -0.42 41.35
CA ALA A 453 35.97 -1.63 42.01
C ALA A 453 35.63 -1.44 43.51
N GLY A 454 35.98 -0.29 44.11
CA GLY A 454 35.68 0.06 45.50
C GLY A 454 34.48 1.00 45.70
N ALA A 455 33.81 1.38 44.61
CA ALA A 455 32.64 2.26 44.63
C ALA A 455 31.47 1.60 43.88
N GLY A 456 31.02 0.46 44.41
CA GLY A 456 29.81 -0.25 44.04
C GLY A 456 29.10 -0.78 45.28
#